data_AF-A0A087VTL5-F1
#
_entry.id   AF-A0A087VTL5-F1
#
_cell.length_a   1.000
_cell.length_b   1.000
_cell.length_c   1.000
_cell.angle_alpha   90.00
_cell.angle_beta   90.00
_cell.angle_gamma   90.00
#
_symmetry.space_group_name_H-M   'P 1'
#
loop_
_entity.id
_entity.type
_entity.pdbx_description
1 polymer ?
#
loop_
_entity_poly.entity_id
_entity_poly.type
_entity_poly.pdbx_seq_one_letter_code
_entity_poly.pdbx_strand_id
1 'polypeptide(L)'
;MAAQAKPPVAKLIDYGKFKYNEKIKAREARRNQSTSEIKEIRFRLKIDDHDFEVKEGHVRRFLSAGDKVKVTIMLRGREQSRPIGGVELLRKLADDVADLGSIEFAPKQEGRNIIMTLAPKGKKVHTQSEQRRRGGQARAERQARQAARLAAKSDETQARKQAEDEAEQAVEKIDAAPAPKAPKSTTTSPKKMKSKEGSNAEDEK
;
A
#
# COMPACT_ATOMS: atom_id res chain seq x y z
N MET A 1 9.83 31.90 7.77
CA MET A 1 9.84 33.35 8.04
C MET A 1 11.14 33.64 8.77
N ALA A 2 11.92 34.65 8.39
CA ALA A 2 13.26 34.87 8.94
C ALA A 2 13.22 35.85 10.13
N ALA A 3 12.94 35.32 11.33
CA ALA A 3 12.88 36.12 12.56
C ALA A 3 14.24 36.64 13.05
N GLN A 4 15.36 36.15 12.48
CA GLN A 4 16.73 36.43 12.93
C GLN A 4 17.43 37.55 12.13
N ALA A 5 16.72 38.25 11.24
CA ALA A 5 17.27 39.38 10.49
C ALA A 5 17.05 40.71 11.24
N LYS A 6 18.03 41.63 11.16
CA LYS A 6 17.89 43.03 11.59
C LYS A 6 17.97 43.93 10.35
N PRO A 7 16.92 44.70 10.00
CA PRO A 7 15.57 44.70 10.57
C PRO A 7 14.77 43.42 10.24
N PRO A 8 13.73 43.08 11.02
CA PRO A 8 12.92 41.88 10.80
C PRO A 8 12.05 42.00 9.54
N VAL A 9 12.11 41.00 8.66
CA VAL A 9 11.38 41.00 7.38
C VAL A 9 10.07 40.23 7.50
N ALA A 10 8.95 40.96 7.53
CA ALA A 10 7.61 40.39 7.43
C ALA A 10 7.22 40.14 5.96
N LYS A 11 6.53 39.03 5.69
CA LYS A 11 5.92 38.74 4.39
C LYS A 11 4.42 38.59 4.57
N LEU A 12 3.64 39.47 3.93
CA LEU A 12 2.19 39.42 3.98
C LEU A 12 1.69 38.21 3.16
N ILE A 13 1.11 37.22 3.84
CA ILE A 13 0.54 35.99 3.25
C ILE A 13 -0.68 35.55 4.07
N ASP A 14 -1.60 34.83 3.43
CA ASP A 14 -2.63 34.08 4.15
C ASP A 14 -1.97 32.99 5.02
N TYR A 15 -1.98 33.24 6.33
CA TYR A 15 -1.37 32.35 7.33
C TYR A 15 -2.11 31.00 7.44
N GLY A 16 -3.43 30.96 7.21
CA GLY A 16 -4.23 29.74 7.23
C GLY A 16 -3.86 28.80 6.08
N LYS A 17 -3.87 29.33 4.86
CA LYS A 17 -3.45 28.60 3.65
C LYS A 17 -1.98 28.19 3.71
N PHE A 18 -1.10 29.06 4.22
CA PHE A 18 0.32 28.72 4.42
C PHE A 18 0.49 27.54 5.39
N LYS A 19 -0.14 27.59 6.58
CA LYS A 19 -0.03 26.53 7.60
C LYS A 19 -0.64 25.21 7.15
N TYR A 20 -1.67 25.23 6.30
CA TYR A 20 -2.19 24.03 5.64
C TYR A 20 -1.16 23.44 4.66
N ASN A 21 -0.64 24.25 3.73
CA ASN A 21 0.36 23.82 2.77
C ASN A 21 1.65 23.30 3.44
N GLU A 22 2.07 23.92 4.53
CA GLU A 22 3.22 23.47 5.32
C GLU A 22 2.97 22.11 5.97
N LYS A 23 1.76 21.87 6.53
CA LYS A 23 1.36 20.55 7.06
C LYS A 23 1.32 19.47 5.97
N ILE A 24 0.81 19.79 4.77
CA ILE A 24 0.79 18.86 3.64
C ILE A 24 2.23 18.54 3.20
N LYS A 25 3.06 19.56 2.97
CA LYS A 25 4.47 19.39 2.60
C LYS A 25 5.27 18.62 3.65
N ALA A 26 5.03 18.87 4.95
CA ALA A 26 5.68 18.13 6.04
C ALA A 26 5.22 16.66 6.10
N ARG A 27 3.93 16.39 5.84
CA ARG A 27 3.40 15.01 5.75
C ARG A 27 3.97 14.27 4.55
N GLU A 28 4.08 14.93 3.40
CA GLU A 28 4.66 14.38 2.18
C GLU A 28 6.16 14.13 2.34
N ALA A 29 6.91 15.09 2.89
CA ALA A 29 8.33 14.92 3.19
C ALA A 29 8.58 13.74 4.14
N ARG A 30 7.81 13.62 5.23
CA ARG A 30 7.88 12.46 6.15
C ARG A 30 7.51 11.13 5.47
N ARG A 31 6.64 11.14 4.46
CA ARG A 31 6.24 9.93 3.71
C ARG A 31 7.29 9.51 2.68
N ASN A 32 7.98 10.49 2.09
CA ASN A 32 9.02 10.27 1.08
C ASN A 32 10.41 10.05 1.71
N GLN A 33 10.59 10.41 2.99
CA GLN A 33 11.78 10.09 3.77
C GLN A 33 11.86 8.58 4.02
N SER A 34 12.75 7.90 3.30
CA SER A 34 13.12 6.51 3.58
C SER A 34 14.01 6.42 4.82
N THR A 35 13.36 6.20 5.97
CA THR A 35 14.02 5.64 7.16
C THR A 35 14.69 4.33 6.75
N SER A 36 15.99 4.21 7.00
CA SER A 36 16.65 2.90 7.07
C SER A 36 16.65 2.52 8.54
N GLU A 37 16.15 1.34 8.85
CA GLU A 37 16.22 0.79 10.20
C GLU A 37 17.56 0.06 10.39
N ILE A 38 17.99 -0.07 11.64
CA ILE A 38 19.12 -0.92 11.99
C ILE A 38 18.52 -2.27 12.41
N LYS A 39 18.74 -3.30 11.60
CA LYS A 39 18.36 -4.68 11.92
C LYS A 39 19.52 -5.37 12.63
N GLU A 40 19.25 -5.96 13.78
CA GLU A 40 20.27 -6.71 14.53
C GLU A 40 20.18 -8.21 14.20
N ILE A 41 21.31 -8.85 13.87
CA ILE A 41 21.42 -10.30 13.72
C ILE A 41 22.46 -10.82 14.71
N ARG A 42 22.12 -11.90 15.43
CA ARG A 42 22.97 -12.48 16.46
C ARG A 42 23.53 -13.82 16.01
N PHE A 43 24.85 -13.92 16.01
CA PHE A 43 25.60 -15.13 15.66
C PHE A 43 26.17 -15.78 16.93
N ARG A 44 26.46 -17.09 16.82
CA ARG A 44 27.22 -17.86 17.81
C ARG A 44 28.61 -18.10 17.23
N LEU A 45 29.63 -18.20 18.10
CA LEU A 45 31.01 -18.46 17.66
C LEU A 45 31.16 -19.84 17.00
N LYS A 46 30.44 -20.84 17.52
CA LYS A 46 30.26 -22.15 16.90
C LYS A 46 28.89 -22.18 16.23
N ILE A 47 28.88 -21.80 14.96
CA ILE A 47 27.71 -21.89 14.09
C ILE A 47 27.85 -23.13 13.21
N ASP A 48 26.72 -23.74 12.86
CA ASP A 48 26.65 -24.81 11.86
C ASP A 48 26.58 -24.19 10.45
N ASP A 49 27.10 -24.88 9.43
CA ASP A 49 27.17 -24.34 8.07
C ASP A 49 25.77 -23.94 7.55
N HIS A 50 24.72 -24.71 7.85
CA HIS A 50 23.36 -24.38 7.44
C HIS A 50 22.77 -23.16 8.21
N ASP A 51 23.08 -23.03 9.50
CA ASP A 51 22.67 -21.86 10.31
C ASP A 51 23.44 -20.59 9.88
N PHE A 52 24.65 -20.74 9.32
CA PHE A 52 25.39 -19.64 8.69
C PHE A 52 24.71 -19.18 7.39
N GLU A 53 24.47 -20.08 6.43
CA GLU A 53 23.77 -19.79 5.16
C GLU A 53 22.42 -19.10 5.39
N VAL A 54 21.61 -19.61 6.33
CA VAL A 54 20.30 -19.02 6.65
C VAL A 54 20.45 -17.59 7.17
N LYS A 55 21.44 -17.29 8.01
CA LYS A 55 21.65 -15.93 8.53
C LYS A 55 22.32 -15.02 7.51
N GLU A 56 23.22 -15.52 6.68
CA GLU A 56 23.76 -14.79 5.54
C GLU A 56 22.62 -14.36 4.59
N GLY A 57 21.69 -15.27 4.27
CA GLY A 57 20.46 -14.96 3.53
C GLY A 57 19.61 -13.86 4.17
N HIS A 58 19.54 -13.79 5.51
CA HIS A 58 18.88 -12.68 6.22
C HIS A 58 19.67 -11.36 6.11
N VAL A 59 21.00 -11.38 6.25
CA VAL A 59 21.87 -10.21 6.01
C VAL A 59 21.66 -9.69 4.59
N ARG A 60 21.75 -10.58 3.59
CA ARG A 60 21.55 -10.32 2.17
C ARG A 60 20.19 -9.68 1.90
N ARG A 61 19.13 -10.19 2.52
CA ARG A 61 17.76 -9.68 2.41
C ARG A 61 17.60 -8.28 3.01
N PHE A 62 18.18 -8.00 4.18
CA PHE A 62 18.08 -6.67 4.80
C PHE A 62 18.92 -5.61 4.07
N LEU A 63 20.13 -5.96 3.62
CA LEU A 63 20.94 -5.08 2.77
C LEU A 63 20.22 -4.77 1.44
N SER A 64 19.59 -5.78 0.82
CA SER A 64 18.78 -5.59 -0.39
C SER A 64 17.54 -4.72 -0.17
N ALA A 65 16.98 -4.69 1.05
CA ALA A 65 15.87 -3.82 1.42
C ALA A 65 16.30 -2.35 1.70
N GLY A 66 17.60 -2.08 1.81
CA GLY A 66 18.15 -0.76 2.14
C GLY A 66 18.24 -0.45 3.64
N ASP A 67 18.16 -1.47 4.48
CA ASP A 67 18.39 -1.38 5.93
C ASP A 67 19.88 -1.58 6.27
N LYS A 68 20.30 -1.02 7.41
CA LYS A 68 21.64 -1.29 7.97
C LYS A 68 21.58 -2.57 8.80
N VAL A 69 22.62 -3.38 8.75
CA VAL A 69 22.68 -4.64 9.51
C VAL A 69 23.78 -4.58 10.55
N LYS A 70 23.40 -4.67 11.83
CA LYS A 70 24.33 -4.80 12.96
C LYS A 70 24.46 -6.27 13.31
N VAL A 71 25.59 -6.86 12.97
CA VAL A 71 25.91 -8.26 13.25
C VAL A 71 26.61 -8.32 14.61
N THR A 72 26.12 -9.16 15.52
CA THR A 72 26.65 -9.31 16.87
C THR A 72 26.93 -10.77 17.20
N ILE A 73 28.20 -11.12 17.45
CA ILE A 73 28.58 -12.39 18.08
C ILE A 73 28.64 -12.18 19.59
N MET A 74 28.05 -13.10 20.36
CA MET A 74 28.27 -13.16 21.82
C MET A 74 29.36 -14.17 22.14
N LEU A 75 30.35 -13.77 22.91
CA LEU A 75 31.37 -14.65 23.49
C LEU A 75 30.86 -15.19 24.82
N ARG A 76 30.81 -16.52 25.01
CA ARG A 76 30.32 -17.12 26.26
C ARG A 76 31.45 -17.79 27.06
N GLY A 77 31.63 -17.34 28.30
CA GLY A 77 32.55 -17.94 29.25
C GLY A 77 33.99 -17.97 28.73
N ARG A 78 34.53 -19.18 28.52
CA ARG A 78 35.93 -19.41 28.09
C ARG A 78 36.27 -18.74 26.74
N GLU A 79 35.27 -18.47 25.91
CA GLU A 79 35.43 -17.84 24.59
C GLU A 79 35.86 -16.37 24.64
N GLN A 80 35.69 -15.67 25.78
CA GLN A 80 36.20 -14.30 25.94
C GLN A 80 37.73 -14.20 25.79
N SER A 81 38.45 -15.31 26.02
CA SER A 81 39.92 -15.39 25.83
C SER A 81 40.36 -15.50 24.36
N ARG A 82 39.44 -15.79 23.43
CA ARG A 82 39.73 -16.04 22.00
C ARG A 82 38.83 -15.20 21.08
N PRO A 83 38.98 -13.86 21.06
CA PRO A 83 38.19 -13.00 20.19
C PRO A 83 38.49 -13.18 18.70
N ILE A 84 39.68 -13.69 18.35
CA ILE A 84 40.17 -13.88 16.97
C ILE A 84 39.16 -14.66 16.11
N GLY A 85 38.66 -15.81 16.58
CA GLY A 85 37.73 -16.63 15.79
C GLY A 85 36.40 -15.95 15.49
N GLY A 86 35.94 -15.04 16.36
CA GLY A 86 34.73 -14.25 16.11
C GLY A 86 34.98 -13.11 15.11
N VAL A 87 36.17 -12.52 15.12
CA VAL A 87 36.58 -11.53 14.12
C VAL A 87 36.75 -12.19 12.74
N GLU A 88 37.32 -13.39 12.67
CA GLU A 88 37.47 -14.16 11.43
C GLU A 88 36.11 -14.54 10.83
N LEU A 89 35.15 -15.01 11.63
CA LEU A 89 33.80 -15.33 11.17
C LEU A 89 33.07 -14.10 10.59
N LEU A 90 33.24 -12.92 11.22
CA LEU A 90 32.65 -11.68 10.71
C LEU A 90 33.36 -11.16 9.46
N ARG A 91 34.66 -11.43 9.28
CA ARG A 91 35.38 -11.11 8.04
C ARG A 91 34.87 -11.96 6.88
N LYS A 92 34.79 -13.29 7.03
CA LYS A 92 34.20 -14.19 6.03
C LYS A 92 32.82 -13.70 5.57
N LEU A 93 31.92 -13.48 6.54
CA LEU A 93 30.57 -12.97 6.25
C LEU A 93 30.59 -11.58 5.57
N ALA A 94 31.58 -10.73 5.82
CA ALA A 94 31.72 -9.45 5.13
C ALA A 94 32.23 -9.59 3.69
N ASP A 95 33.06 -10.60 3.42
CA ASP A 95 33.54 -10.97 2.08
C ASP A 95 32.39 -11.57 1.25
N ASP A 96 31.61 -12.51 1.83
CA ASP A 96 30.47 -13.17 1.17
C ASP A 96 29.36 -12.18 0.77
N VAL A 97 29.13 -11.13 1.57
CA VAL A 97 28.13 -10.08 1.30
C VAL A 97 28.72 -8.83 0.64
N ALA A 98 29.98 -8.87 0.20
CA ALA A 98 30.69 -7.71 -0.35
C ALA A 98 30.00 -7.14 -1.61
N ASP A 99 29.25 -7.93 -2.38
CA ASP A 99 28.50 -7.46 -3.54
C ASP A 99 27.41 -6.42 -3.19
N LEU A 100 26.78 -6.59 -2.03
CA LEU A 100 25.57 -5.85 -1.63
C LEU A 100 25.83 -4.85 -0.50
N GLY A 101 26.84 -5.12 0.34
CA GLY A 101 27.18 -4.32 1.52
C GLY A 101 28.58 -3.72 1.49
N SER A 102 28.76 -2.67 2.27
CA SER A 102 30.06 -2.15 2.69
C SER A 102 30.15 -2.14 4.21
N ILE A 103 31.35 -2.35 4.73
CA ILE A 103 31.61 -2.28 6.17
C ILE A 103 31.58 -0.80 6.59
N GLU A 104 30.63 -0.43 7.45
CA GLU A 104 30.57 0.90 8.07
C GLU A 104 31.37 0.93 9.37
N PHE A 105 31.23 -0.12 10.19
CA PHE A 105 32.01 -0.34 11.39
C PHE A 105 32.65 -1.73 11.34
N ALA A 106 33.98 -1.75 11.23
CA ALA A 106 34.79 -2.96 11.26
C ALA A 106 34.54 -3.79 12.55
N PRO A 107 34.71 -5.13 12.50
CA PRO A 107 34.47 -6.00 13.65
C PRO A 107 35.34 -5.59 14.85
N LYS A 108 34.70 -5.12 15.91
CA LYS A 108 35.34 -4.71 17.17
C LYS A 108 34.74 -5.48 18.35
N GLN A 109 35.59 -5.83 19.31
CA GLN A 109 35.15 -6.42 20.56
C GLN A 109 34.68 -5.32 21.52
N GLU A 110 33.42 -5.41 21.94
CA GLU A 110 32.80 -4.55 22.94
C GLU A 110 32.40 -5.42 24.15
N GLY A 111 33.37 -5.60 25.06
CA GLY A 111 33.23 -6.43 26.27
C GLY A 111 32.99 -7.91 25.97
N ARG A 112 31.74 -8.36 26.10
CA ARG A 112 31.30 -9.75 25.86
C ARG A 112 30.80 -10.00 24.43
N ASN A 113 30.67 -8.94 23.63
CA ASN A 113 30.17 -9.01 22.27
C ASN A 113 31.27 -8.65 21.27
N ILE A 114 31.21 -9.19 20.07
CA ILE A 114 31.93 -8.66 18.90
C ILE A 114 30.88 -8.14 17.94
N ILE A 115 31.00 -6.87 17.56
CA ILE A 115 29.99 -6.16 16.76
C ILE A 115 30.63 -5.67 15.47
N MET A 116 29.91 -5.86 14.36
CA MET A 116 30.20 -5.30 13.05
C MET A 116 28.92 -4.68 12.48
N THR A 117 29.03 -3.55 11.79
CA THR A 117 27.88 -2.92 11.12
C THR A 117 28.12 -2.80 9.64
N LEU A 118 27.20 -3.36 8.86
CA LEU A 118 27.18 -3.33 7.41
C LEU A 118 26.15 -2.30 6.92
N ALA A 119 26.55 -1.46 5.98
CA ALA A 119 25.68 -0.54 5.25
C ALA A 119 25.43 -1.07 3.84
N PRO A 120 24.22 -0.90 3.27
CA PRO A 120 23.94 -1.31 1.89
C PRO A 120 24.65 -0.38 0.89
N LYS A 121 25.26 -0.96 -0.15
CA LYS A 121 25.89 -0.20 -1.26
C LYS A 121 24.88 0.44 -2.21
N GLY A 122 23.64 -0.07 -2.24
CA GLY A 122 22.58 0.42 -3.12
C GLY A 122 21.86 1.67 -2.60
N LYS A 123 21.31 2.47 -3.52
CA LYS A 123 20.31 3.51 -3.18
C LYS A 123 19.10 2.82 -2.52
N LYS A 124 18.51 3.47 -1.52
CA LYS A 124 17.40 2.93 -0.69
C LYS A 124 16.11 2.67 -1.49
N VAL A 125 16.06 1.60 -2.27
CA VAL A 125 14.82 1.07 -2.86
C VAL A 125 14.12 0.24 -1.80
N HIS A 126 13.54 0.92 -0.81
CA HIS A 126 12.76 0.25 0.24
C HIS A 126 11.62 -0.50 -0.45
N THR A 127 11.63 -1.84 -0.40
CA THR A 127 10.74 -2.71 -1.20
C THR A 127 9.25 -2.43 -0.91
N GLN A 128 8.94 -1.91 0.29
CA GLN A 128 7.60 -1.48 0.64
C GLN A 128 7.15 -0.20 -0.07
N SER A 129 8.05 0.67 -0.51
CA SER A 129 7.72 1.85 -1.33
C SER A 129 7.35 1.43 -2.76
N GLU A 130 8.06 0.44 -3.32
CA GLU A 130 7.69 -0.22 -4.57
C GLU A 130 6.40 -1.02 -4.45
N GLN A 131 6.22 -1.84 -3.40
CA GLN A 131 4.95 -2.55 -3.16
C GLN A 131 3.78 -1.59 -2.99
N ARG A 132 3.98 -0.41 -2.35
CA ARG A 132 2.95 0.64 -2.27
C ARG A 132 2.68 1.27 -3.64
N ARG A 133 3.71 1.52 -4.48
CA ARG A 133 3.55 1.97 -5.89
C ARG A 133 2.76 0.94 -6.71
N ARG A 134 3.20 -0.32 -6.70
CA ARG A 134 2.59 -1.45 -7.41
C ARG A 134 1.16 -1.73 -6.93
N GLY A 135 0.91 -1.61 -5.61
CA GLY A 135 -0.43 -1.71 -5.02
C GLY A 135 -1.34 -0.53 -5.38
N GLY A 136 -0.79 0.67 -5.54
CA GLY A 136 -1.52 1.83 -6.08
C GLY A 136 -1.90 1.63 -7.55
N GLN A 137 -0.94 1.21 -8.38
CA GLN A 137 -1.16 0.87 -9.80
C GLN A 137 -2.22 -0.22 -9.96
N ALA A 138 -2.12 -1.32 -9.20
CA ALA A 138 -3.09 -2.42 -9.23
C ALA A 138 -4.48 -2.08 -8.65
N ARG A 139 -4.64 -0.94 -7.95
CA ARG A 139 -5.95 -0.40 -7.55
C ARG A 139 -6.51 0.52 -8.62
N ALA A 140 -5.68 1.40 -9.18
CA ALA A 140 -6.05 2.27 -10.30
C ALA A 140 -6.48 1.46 -11.54
N GLU A 141 -5.76 0.38 -11.88
CA GLU A 141 -6.13 -0.50 -12.99
C GLU A 141 -7.47 -1.21 -12.74
N ARG A 142 -7.74 -1.68 -11.52
CA ARG A 142 -9.04 -2.27 -11.15
C ARG A 142 -10.18 -1.25 -11.24
N GLN A 143 -9.95 -0.01 -10.79
CA GLN A 143 -10.92 1.08 -10.90
C GLN A 143 -11.17 1.45 -12.37
N ALA A 144 -10.14 1.51 -13.21
CA ALA A 144 -10.27 1.76 -14.64
C ALA A 144 -11.07 0.66 -15.35
N ARG A 145 -10.79 -0.63 -15.05
CA ARG A 145 -11.57 -1.76 -15.59
C ARG A 145 -13.04 -1.72 -15.12
N GLN A 146 -13.32 -1.33 -13.88
CA GLN A 146 -14.69 -1.13 -13.40
C GLN A 146 -15.39 0.03 -14.10
N ALA A 147 -14.72 1.17 -14.25
CA ALA A 147 -15.27 2.35 -14.92
C ALA A 147 -15.59 2.07 -16.39
N ALA A 148 -14.69 1.42 -17.13
CA ALA A 148 -14.93 1.02 -18.52
C ALA A 148 -16.13 0.07 -18.67
N ARG A 149 -16.29 -0.90 -17.74
CA ARG A 149 -17.44 -1.83 -17.73
C ARG A 149 -18.76 -1.12 -17.38
N LEU A 150 -18.72 -0.10 -16.54
CA LEU A 150 -19.89 0.72 -16.21
C LEU A 150 -20.28 1.63 -17.38
N ALA A 151 -19.30 2.26 -18.05
CA ALA A 151 -19.52 3.09 -19.24
C ALA A 151 -20.17 2.29 -20.38
N ALA A 152 -19.60 1.13 -20.75
CA ALA A 152 -20.18 0.26 -21.77
C ALA A 152 -21.62 -0.17 -21.44
N LYS A 153 -21.95 -0.31 -20.15
CA LYS A 153 -23.30 -0.68 -19.71
C LYS A 153 -24.26 0.52 -19.67
N SER A 154 -23.78 1.74 -19.40
CA SER A 154 -24.60 2.95 -19.56
C SER A 154 -24.90 3.23 -21.02
N ASP A 155 -23.93 3.05 -21.92
CA ASP A 155 -24.10 3.27 -23.36
C ASP A 155 -25.15 2.30 -23.94
N GLU A 156 -25.08 1.01 -23.58
CA GLU A 156 -26.08 -0.01 -23.96
C GLU A 156 -27.48 0.33 -23.42
N THR A 157 -27.57 0.87 -22.20
CA THR A 157 -28.86 1.26 -21.60
C THR A 157 -29.42 2.55 -22.21
N GLN A 158 -28.56 3.50 -22.60
CA GLN A 158 -28.97 4.72 -23.30
C GLN A 158 -29.44 4.43 -24.73
N ALA A 159 -28.75 3.56 -25.46
CA ALA A 159 -29.17 3.14 -26.80
C ALA A 159 -30.53 2.43 -26.79
N ARG A 160 -30.81 1.57 -25.80
CA ARG A 160 -32.14 0.97 -25.61
C ARG A 160 -33.21 2.02 -25.32
N LYS A 161 -32.96 2.95 -24.41
CA LYS A 161 -33.90 4.02 -24.09
C LYS A 161 -34.18 4.94 -25.28
N GLN A 162 -33.16 5.32 -26.05
CA GLN A 162 -33.34 6.12 -27.26
C GLN A 162 -34.18 5.39 -28.31
N ALA A 163 -34.04 4.07 -28.45
CA ALA A 163 -34.89 3.27 -29.33
C ALA A 163 -36.33 3.12 -28.80
N GLU A 164 -36.54 3.10 -27.48
CA GLU A 164 -37.87 3.15 -26.85
C GLU A 164 -38.52 4.54 -27.01
N ASP A 165 -37.77 5.64 -26.80
CA ASP A 165 -38.21 7.02 -26.98
C ASP A 165 -38.53 7.35 -28.46
N GLU A 166 -37.73 6.85 -29.42
CA GLU A 166 -38.04 6.97 -30.86
C GLU A 166 -39.28 6.15 -31.24
N ALA A 167 -39.48 4.98 -30.62
CA ALA A 167 -40.68 4.19 -30.83
C ALA A 167 -41.93 4.91 -30.30
N GLU A 168 -41.90 5.46 -29.08
CA GLU A 168 -43.02 6.24 -28.51
C GLU A 168 -43.33 7.50 -29.34
N GLN A 169 -42.31 8.26 -29.77
CA GLN A 169 -42.51 9.42 -30.65
C GLN A 169 -43.03 9.06 -32.05
N ALA A 170 -42.85 7.82 -32.50
CA ALA A 170 -43.47 7.33 -33.73
C ALA A 170 -44.96 6.98 -33.55
N VAL A 171 -45.39 6.56 -32.35
CA VAL A 171 -46.81 6.32 -32.06
C VAL A 171 -47.57 7.65 -31.86
N GLU A 172 -46.97 8.62 -31.17
CA GLU A 172 -47.63 9.92 -30.89
C GLU A 172 -47.93 10.74 -32.16
N LYS A 173 -47.17 10.53 -33.25
CA LYS A 173 -47.37 11.23 -34.54
C LYS A 173 -48.51 10.67 -35.41
N ILE A 174 -49.23 9.64 -34.95
CA ILE A 174 -50.32 9.00 -35.72
C ILE A 174 -51.70 9.56 -35.33
N ASP A 175 -51.86 10.13 -34.13
CA ASP A 175 -53.14 10.63 -33.63
C ASP A 175 -53.32 12.17 -33.79
N ALA A 176 -53.76 12.59 -34.99
CA ALA A 176 -54.13 13.98 -35.27
C ALA A 176 -55.44 14.13 -36.06
N ALA A 177 -56.57 14.18 -35.31
CA ALA A 177 -57.90 14.71 -35.67
C ALA A 177 -58.83 13.88 -36.62
N PRO A 178 -60.18 14.06 -36.53
CA PRO A 178 -61.03 14.24 -35.34
C PRO A 178 -62.28 13.32 -35.31
N ALA A 179 -62.96 13.21 -34.16
CA ALA A 179 -64.16 12.38 -33.94
C ALA A 179 -65.46 12.98 -34.56
N PRO A 180 -66.60 12.23 -34.69
CA PRO A 180 -67.50 12.00 -33.53
C PRO A 180 -68.46 10.77 -33.53
N LYS A 181 -68.87 10.35 -32.31
CA LYS A 181 -70.24 9.98 -31.83
C LYS A 181 -70.31 8.72 -30.93
N ALA A 182 -70.96 8.86 -29.77
CA ALA A 182 -71.39 7.79 -28.85
C ALA A 182 -72.88 7.42 -29.12
N PRO A 183 -73.51 6.35 -28.55
CA PRO A 183 -73.69 6.20 -27.08
C PRO A 183 -73.86 4.78 -26.44
N LYS A 184 -73.55 4.66 -25.12
CA LYS A 184 -74.14 3.72 -24.09
C LYS A 184 -73.82 2.19 -24.22
N SER A 185 -73.78 1.34 -23.18
CA SER A 185 -74.12 1.41 -21.73
C SER A 185 -73.41 0.32 -20.86
N THR A 186 -73.58 0.39 -19.52
CA THR A 186 -73.60 -0.74 -18.52
C THR A 186 -72.32 -1.59 -18.30
N THR A 187 -71.63 -1.55 -17.13
CA THR A 187 -71.88 -2.39 -15.90
C THR A 187 -70.64 -3.30 -15.63
N THR A 188 -70.12 -3.59 -14.41
CA THR A 188 -70.29 -3.04 -13.04
C THR A 188 -69.15 -3.55 -12.10
N SER A 189 -68.71 -2.74 -11.13
CA SER A 189 -67.82 -3.10 -9.99
C SER A 189 -68.62 -3.67 -8.80
N PRO A 190 -68.11 -4.48 -7.83
CA PRO A 190 -66.85 -4.20 -7.09
C PRO A 190 -66.11 -5.37 -6.32
N LYS A 191 -65.06 -5.00 -5.54
CA LYS A 191 -64.82 -5.40 -4.11
C LYS A 191 -63.80 -6.51 -3.73
N LYS A 192 -62.59 -6.06 -3.32
CA LYS A 192 -61.92 -6.25 -1.99
C LYS A 192 -61.78 -7.66 -1.33
N MET A 193 -60.53 -8.07 -1.07
CA MET A 193 -59.95 -8.75 0.13
C MET A 193 -58.48 -9.12 -0.22
N LYS A 194 -57.37 -8.85 0.51
CA LYS A 194 -56.94 -8.75 1.92
C LYS A 194 -56.54 -10.08 2.61
N SER A 195 -55.27 -10.10 3.06
CA SER A 195 -54.63 -10.85 4.18
C SER A 195 -54.04 -12.27 4.01
N LYS A 196 -52.91 -12.46 4.73
CA LYS A 196 -52.09 -13.65 5.08
C LYS A 196 -50.98 -14.01 4.08
N GLU A 197 -49.69 -13.99 4.40
CA GLU A 197 -48.93 -14.00 5.68
C GLU A 197 -48.98 -15.31 6.49
N GLY A 198 -47.81 -15.95 6.59
CA GLY A 198 -47.51 -17.25 7.20
C GLY A 198 -46.51 -18.02 6.30
N SER A 199 -45.23 -18.26 6.61
CA SER A 199 -44.53 -18.77 7.81
C SER A 199 -44.36 -20.31 7.84
N ASN A 200 -43.18 -20.78 7.45
CA ASN A 200 -42.43 -21.95 7.95
C ASN A 200 -40.99 -21.76 7.44
N ALA A 201 -39.91 -21.77 8.21
CA ALA A 201 -39.53 -22.54 9.41
C ALA A 201 -39.20 -24.01 9.10
N GLU A 202 -37.90 -24.31 9.24
CA GLU A 202 -37.26 -25.59 9.56
C GLU A 202 -37.45 -26.79 8.60
N ASP A 203 -36.33 -27.31 8.08
CA ASP A 203 -35.86 -28.66 8.43
C ASP A 203 -34.34 -28.78 8.22
N GLU A 204 -33.69 -29.75 8.88
CA GLU A 204 -32.24 -29.83 9.09
C GLU A 204 -31.69 -31.21 8.68
N LYS A 205 -30.68 -31.25 7.80
CA LYS A 205 -29.75 -32.39 7.70
C LYS A 205 -28.47 -32.11 6.91
#